data_AF-A0A453T8R9-F1
#
_entry.id   AF-A0A453T8R9-F1
#
_cell.length_a   1.000
_cell.length_b   1.000
_cell.length_c   1.000
_cell.angle_alpha   90.00
_cell.angle_beta   90.00
_cell.angle_gamma   90.00
#
_symmetry.space_group_name_H-M   'P 1'
#
loop_
_entity.id
_entity.type
_entity.pdbx_description
1 polymer ?
#
loop_
_entity_poly.entity_id
_entity_poly.type
_entity_poly.pdbx_seq_one_letter_code
_entity_poly.pdbx_strand_id
1 'polypeptide(L)'
;SHRSRPPIKPAPLAAHPIHHPIQPPPPPPNPPAHVAGEKKKEEMAGWKGQRKKAVTRSVKAGLQFPVGRIGRYLKQGRYAQRIGSGAPVYLAAVLEYLAAEV
;
A
#
# COMPACT_ATOMS: atom_id res chain seq x y z
N SER A 1 44.22 -18.57 69.92
CA SER A 1 43.98 -19.73 69.04
C SER A 1 43.40 -19.21 67.72
N HIS A 2 44.25 -19.03 66.71
CA HIS A 2 43.84 -18.48 65.41
C HIS A 2 43.15 -19.57 64.59
N ARG A 3 41.85 -19.39 64.33
CA ARG A 3 41.08 -20.25 63.43
C ARG A 3 41.20 -19.68 62.02
N SER A 4 42.02 -20.32 61.19
CA SER A 4 42.18 -19.96 59.77
C SER A 4 40.81 -20.02 59.07
N ARG A 5 40.38 -18.91 58.47
CA ARG A 5 39.14 -18.88 57.68
C ARG A 5 39.32 -19.78 56.45
N PRO A 6 38.32 -20.60 56.09
CA PRO A 6 38.41 -21.44 54.90
C PRO A 6 38.45 -20.58 53.61
N PRO A 7 39.10 -21.07 52.54
CA PRO A 7 39.16 -20.33 51.28
C PRO A 7 37.75 -20.19 50.68
N ILE A 8 37.41 -18.97 50.27
CA ILE A 8 36.16 -18.66 49.56
C ILE A 8 36.30 -19.24 48.15
N LYS A 9 35.50 -20.26 47.82
CA LYS A 9 35.44 -20.74 46.43
C LYS A 9 34.76 -19.66 45.59
N PRO A 10 35.31 -19.26 44.44
CA PRO A 10 34.63 -18.32 43.56
C PRO A 10 33.35 -18.99 43.04
N ALA A 11 32.23 -18.26 43.12
CA ALA A 11 30.98 -18.69 42.52
C ALA A 11 31.16 -18.80 40.99
N PRO A 12 30.58 -19.82 40.32
CA PRO A 12 30.65 -19.91 38.87
C PRO A 12 29.97 -18.69 38.26
N LEU A 13 30.69 -17.99 37.39
CA LEU A 13 30.17 -16.86 36.65
C LEU A 13 29.06 -17.38 35.72
N ALA A 14 27.80 -17.06 36.04
CA ALA A 14 26.69 -17.47 35.20
C ALA A 14 26.88 -16.87 33.80
N ALA A 15 26.99 -17.73 32.79
CA ALA A 15 27.12 -17.29 31.41
C ALA A 15 25.90 -16.45 31.03
N HIS A 16 26.11 -15.18 30.72
CA HIS A 16 25.06 -14.32 30.20
C HIS A 16 24.59 -14.87 28.84
N PRO A 17 23.27 -15.00 28.59
CA PRO A 17 22.79 -15.43 27.30
C PRO A 17 23.25 -14.40 26.25
N ILE A 18 24.04 -14.86 25.28
CA ILE A 18 24.46 -14.00 24.17
C ILE A 18 23.20 -13.68 23.37
N HIS A 19 22.67 -12.48 23.54
CA HIS A 19 21.54 -12.02 22.77
C HIS A 19 22.02 -11.78 21.33
N HIS A 20 21.87 -12.78 20.47
CA HIS A 20 22.02 -12.55 19.04
C HIS A 20 20.87 -11.63 18.60
N PRO A 21 21.15 -10.47 17.97
CA PRO A 21 20.09 -9.67 17.41
C PRO A 21 19.38 -10.53 16.35
N ILE A 22 18.08 -10.74 16.54
CA ILE A 22 17.24 -11.37 15.53
C ILE A 22 17.23 -10.40 14.36
N GLN A 23 17.99 -10.71 13.31
CA GLN A 23 17.94 -9.95 12.07
C GLN A 23 16.49 -10.02 11.58
N PRO A 24 15.85 -8.89 11.25
CA PRO A 24 14.52 -8.93 10.67
C PRO A 24 14.59 -9.79 9.40
N PRO A 25 13.56 -10.59 9.09
CA PRO A 25 13.56 -11.40 7.89
C PRO A 25 13.80 -10.49 6.67
N PRO A 26 14.61 -10.91 5.69
CA PRO A 26 14.81 -10.11 4.49
C PRO A 26 13.45 -9.83 3.84
N PRO A 27 13.26 -8.64 3.24
CA PRO A 27 12.02 -8.35 2.51
C PRO A 27 11.82 -9.44 1.45
N PRO A 28 10.56 -9.85 1.18
CA PRO A 28 10.29 -10.82 0.13
C PRO A 28 10.90 -10.31 -1.18
N PRO A 29 11.44 -11.20 -2.03
CA PRO A 29 11.95 -10.79 -3.33
C PRO A 29 10.85 -10.01 -4.05
N ASN A 30 11.22 -8.89 -4.67
CA ASN A 30 10.29 -8.14 -5.51
C ASN A 30 9.62 -9.13 -6.47
N PRO A 31 8.28 -9.12 -6.60
CA PRO A 31 7.64 -9.99 -7.56
C PRO A 31 8.29 -9.75 -8.93
N PRO A 32 8.50 -10.81 -9.74
CA PRO A 32 9.05 -10.64 -11.06
C PRO A 32 8.24 -9.54 -11.75
N ALA A 33 8.92 -8.62 -12.43
CA ALA A 33 8.27 -7.58 -13.20
C ALA A 33 7.38 -8.27 -14.24
N HIS A 34 6.13 -8.55 -13.85
CA HIS A 34 5.14 -9.14 -14.71
C HIS A 34 4.94 -8.12 -15.83
N VAL A 35 5.40 -8.49 -17.02
CA VAL A 35 4.85 -8.01 -18.28
C VAL A 35 3.35 -7.87 -18.08
N ALA A 36 2.85 -6.64 -18.27
CA ALA A 36 1.48 -6.26 -17.97
C ALA A 36 0.50 -7.25 -18.61
N GLY A 37 -0.07 -8.11 -17.77
CA GLY A 37 -0.90 -9.23 -18.19
C GLY A 37 -1.63 -9.82 -17.00
N GLU A 38 -2.84 -9.31 -16.78
CA GLU A 38 -3.98 -10.05 -16.22
C GLU A 38 -3.96 -10.46 -14.73
N LYS A 39 -4.53 -9.57 -13.91
CA LYS A 39 -5.55 -9.80 -12.84
C LYS A 39 -5.30 -10.89 -11.79
N LYS A 40 -5.23 -10.48 -10.51
CA LYS A 40 -5.83 -11.23 -9.40
C LYS A 40 -6.24 -10.32 -8.23
N LYS A 41 -7.53 -10.38 -7.86
CA LYS A 41 -7.98 -10.24 -6.46
C LYS A 41 -9.43 -10.74 -6.32
N GLU A 42 -9.56 -12.00 -5.94
CA GLU A 42 -10.64 -12.46 -5.05
C GLU A 42 -9.99 -12.42 -3.65
N GLU A 43 -10.58 -11.81 -2.64
CA GLU A 43 -11.67 -12.38 -1.86
C GLU A 43 -12.29 -11.30 -0.95
N MET A 44 -13.60 -11.13 -1.07
CA MET A 44 -14.54 -10.63 -0.06
C MET A 44 -15.91 -11.06 -0.61
N ALA A 45 -16.50 -12.08 0.01
CA ALA A 45 -17.70 -12.75 -0.48
C ALA A 45 -18.91 -11.79 -0.53
N GLY A 46 -19.50 -11.67 -1.72
CA GLY A 46 -20.75 -10.97 -1.96
C GLY A 46 -21.27 -11.35 -3.35
N TRP A 47 -22.23 -12.29 -3.37
CA TRP A 47 -23.03 -12.75 -4.52
C TRP A 47 -22.47 -12.44 -5.92
N LYS A 48 -21.61 -13.32 -6.45
CA LYS A 48 -21.05 -13.18 -7.79
C LYS A 48 -22.04 -13.68 -8.85
N GLY A 49 -23.13 -12.95 -9.02
CA GLY A 49 -23.81 -12.93 -10.32
C GLY A 49 -22.81 -12.50 -11.39
N GLN A 50 -22.92 -13.03 -12.61
CA GLN A 50 -22.02 -12.76 -13.73
C GLN A 50 -21.78 -11.24 -13.90
N ARG A 51 -20.68 -10.74 -13.33
CA ARG A 51 -20.42 -9.30 -13.28
C ARG A 51 -19.89 -8.88 -14.64
N LYS A 52 -20.69 -8.11 -15.38
CA LYS A 52 -20.27 -7.48 -16.64
C LYS A 52 -18.92 -6.79 -16.44
N LYS A 53 -18.04 -6.88 -17.45
CA LYS A 53 -16.73 -6.21 -17.43
C LYS A 53 -16.93 -4.74 -17.03
N ALA A 54 -16.19 -4.28 -16.01
CA ALA A 54 -16.31 -2.91 -15.53
C ALA A 54 -15.78 -1.94 -16.61
N VAL A 55 -16.62 -1.02 -17.05
CA VAL A 55 -16.22 0.08 -17.94
C VAL A 55 -15.75 1.25 -17.07
N THR A 56 -14.59 1.82 -17.40
CA THR A 56 -14.04 2.94 -16.63
C THR A 56 -14.83 4.23 -16.90
N ARG A 57 -14.77 5.18 -15.97
CA ARG A 57 -15.45 6.48 -16.15
C ARG A 57 -14.87 7.29 -17.31
N SER A 58 -13.56 7.18 -17.57
CA SER A 58 -12.91 7.79 -18.74
C SER A 58 -13.48 7.24 -20.03
N VAL A 59 -13.54 5.90 -20.18
CA VAL A 59 -14.13 5.27 -21.36
C VAL A 59 -15.61 5.64 -21.51
N LYS A 60 -16.37 5.65 -20.42
CA LYS A 60 -17.78 6.05 -20.45
C LYS A 60 -17.99 7.53 -20.82
N ALA A 61 -17.05 8.41 -20.48
CA ALA A 61 -17.10 9.82 -20.80
C ALA A 61 -16.48 10.17 -22.17
N GLY A 62 -15.80 9.22 -22.82
CA GLY A 62 -15.09 9.49 -24.08
C GLY A 62 -13.84 10.37 -23.92
N LEU A 63 -13.25 10.39 -22.73
CA LEU A 63 -12.08 11.22 -22.41
C LEU A 63 -10.82 10.38 -22.30
N GLN A 64 -9.72 10.83 -22.91
CA GLN A 64 -8.38 10.27 -22.70
C GLN A 64 -7.89 10.51 -21.27
N PHE A 65 -8.24 11.66 -20.69
CA PHE A 65 -7.78 12.02 -19.36
C PHE A 65 -8.44 11.15 -18.26
N PRO A 66 -7.71 10.86 -17.16
CA PRO A 66 -8.12 9.88 -16.16
C PRO A 66 -9.16 10.45 -15.16
N VAL A 67 -10.45 10.42 -15.52
CA VAL A 67 -11.59 10.89 -14.70
C VAL A 67 -11.58 10.31 -13.28
N GLY A 68 -11.32 9.00 -13.14
CA GLY A 68 -11.30 8.35 -11.83
C GLY A 68 -10.19 8.86 -10.91
N ARG A 69 -9.02 9.18 -11.47
CA ARG A 69 -7.87 9.69 -10.72
C ARG A 69 -8.09 11.14 -10.30
N ILE A 70 -8.63 11.95 -11.19
CA ILE A 70 -9.03 13.34 -10.91
C ILE A 70 -10.04 13.38 -9.77
N GLY A 71 -11.07 12.53 -9.81
CA GLY A 71 -12.04 12.41 -8.71
C GLY A 71 -11.41 12.02 -7.37
N ARG A 72 -10.34 11.20 -7.37
CA ARG A 72 -9.58 10.89 -6.14
C ARG A 72 -8.83 12.12 -5.63
N TYR A 73 -8.15 12.86 -6.51
CA TYR A 73 -7.43 14.07 -6.13
C TYR A 73 -8.34 15.19 -5.63
N LEU A 74 -9.54 15.33 -6.20
CA LEU A 74 -10.52 16.30 -5.69
C LEU A 74 -10.95 15.99 -4.24
N LYS A 75 -11.07 14.71 -3.88
CA LYS A 75 -11.38 14.28 -2.50
C LYS A 75 -10.18 14.45 -1.57
N GLN A 76 -8.99 14.05 -2.01
CA GLN A 76 -7.75 14.17 -1.22
C GLN A 76 -7.37 15.62 -0.95
N GLY A 77 -7.60 16.51 -1.91
CA GLY A 77 -7.36 17.94 -1.78
C GLY A 77 -8.37 18.67 -0.87
N ARG A 78 -9.42 17.99 -0.40
CA ARG A 78 -10.45 18.56 0.49
C ARG A 78 -11.06 19.87 -0.01
N TYR A 79 -11.15 20.06 -1.33
CA TYR A 79 -11.65 21.30 -1.95
C TYR A 79 -13.12 21.60 -1.62
N ALA A 80 -13.89 20.58 -1.27
CA ALA A 80 -15.25 20.72 -0.76
C ALA A 80 -15.61 19.52 0.12
N GLN A 81 -16.64 19.67 0.96
CA GLN A 81 -17.18 18.58 1.79
C GLN A 81 -17.73 17.43 0.94
N ARG A 82 -18.32 17.74 -0.22
CA ARG A 82 -18.86 16.76 -1.18
C ARG A 82 -18.41 17.12 -2.59
N ILE A 83 -18.01 16.11 -3.36
CA ILE A 83 -17.66 16.26 -4.77
C ILE A 83 -18.77 15.61 -5.60
N GLY A 84 -19.43 16.41 -6.45
CA GLY A 84 -20.45 15.93 -7.38
C GLY A 84 -19.89 14.94 -8.39
N SER A 85 -20.73 14.03 -8.89
CA SER A 85 -20.31 12.97 -9.83
C SER A 85 -19.77 13.51 -11.15
N GLY A 86 -20.29 14.66 -11.62
CA GLY A 86 -19.86 15.33 -12.85
C GLY A 86 -18.59 16.18 -12.73
N ALA A 87 -18.21 16.61 -11.52
CA ALA A 87 -17.03 17.45 -11.30
C ALA A 87 -15.73 16.87 -11.89
N PRO A 88 -15.36 15.59 -11.65
CA PRO A 88 -14.16 15.03 -12.26
C PRO A 88 -14.27 14.82 -13.77
N VAL A 89 -15.48 14.76 -14.34
CA VAL A 89 -15.69 14.65 -15.80
C VAL A 89 -15.43 15.99 -16.46
N TYR A 90 -16.04 17.05 -15.93
CA TYR A 90 -15.86 18.42 -16.42
C TYR A 90 -14.39 18.84 -16.36
N LEU A 91 -13.74 18.63 -15.21
CA LEU A 91 -12.33 18.97 -15.06
C LEU A 91 -11.43 18.16 -16.01
N ALA A 92 -11.71 16.87 -16.22
CA ALA A 92 -10.96 16.06 -17.18
C ALA A 92 -11.12 16.59 -18.62
N ALA A 93 -12.34 16.95 -19.02
CA ALA A 93 -12.62 17.47 -20.36
C ALA A 93 -11.91 18.80 -20.63
N VAL A 94 -11.93 19.73 -19.67
CA VAL A 94 -11.23 21.01 -19.81
C VAL A 94 -9.71 20.81 -19.91
N LEU A 95 -9.13 19.97 -19.04
CA LEU A 95 -7.70 19.70 -19.07
C LEU A 95 -7.26 18.98 -20.35
N GLU A 96 -8.07 18.05 -20.85
CA GLU A 96 -7.81 17.34 -22.11
C GLU A 96 -7.88 18.28 -23.31
N TYR A 97 -8.89 19.15 -23.36
CA TYR A 97 -9.02 20.17 -24.41
C TYR A 97 -7.79 21.08 -24.45
N LEU A 98 -7.40 21.64 -23.30
CA LEU A 98 -6.24 22.53 -23.23
C LEU A 98 -4.93 21.83 -23.58
N ALA A 99 -4.78 20.55 -23.22
CA ALA A 99 -3.60 19.77 -23.58
C ALA A 99 -3.57 19.36 -25.05
N ALA A 100 -4.72 19.32 -25.72
CA ALA A 100 -4.82 19.03 -27.15
C ALA A 100 -4.63 20.27 -28.03
N GLU A 101 -4.88 21.47 -27.48
CA GLU A 101 -4.75 22.75 -28.18
C GLU A 101 -3.30 23.29 -28.17
N VAL A 102 -2.46 22.85 -27.23
CA VAL A 102 -1.07 23.35 -27.05
C VAL A 102 -0.05 22.58 -27.89
#